data_AF-A0A8T3BIY7-F1
#
_entry.id   AF-A0A8T3BIY7-F1
#
_cell.length_a   1.000
_cell.length_b   1.000
_cell.length_c   1.000
_cell.angle_alpha   90.00
_cell.angle_beta   90.00
_cell.angle_gamma   90.00
#
_symmetry.space_group_name_H-M   'P 1'
#
loop_
_entity.id
_entity.type
_entity.pdbx_description
1 polymer ?
#
loop_
_entity_poly.entity_id
_entity_poly.type
_entity_poly.pdbx_seq_one_letter_code
_entity_poly.pdbx_strand_id
1 'polypeptide(L)'
;MNKSTRFRYLGSIVQSDGEIDGDIISRIQVGWLKWRNASGLLCDRNVPLKLKGKFYKMVVRPAMLYGAECWPLKEKHNTKLSVAEMRMLKMSGFTLRDRIRNEHIREKVGVAPVEDKIRECLLRWFGHIKRRPCDDPVRE
;
A
#
# COMPACT_ATOMS: atom_id res chain seq x y z
N MET A 1 23.74 9.18 26.47
CA MET A 1 23.10 8.33 25.44
C MET A 1 22.08 9.17 24.69
N ASN A 2 22.30 9.44 23.40
CA ASN A 2 21.30 10.14 22.58
C ASN A 2 20.15 9.19 22.25
N LYS A 3 18.93 9.51 22.68
CA LYS A 3 17.73 8.74 22.31
C LYS A 3 17.44 8.94 20.82
N SER A 4 17.38 7.86 20.05
CA SER A 4 16.94 7.95 18.66
C SER A 4 15.43 8.15 18.62
N THR A 5 14.97 9.17 17.90
CA THR A 5 13.55 9.48 17.71
C THR A 5 12.89 8.60 16.64
N ARG A 6 13.70 7.92 15.82
CA ARG A 6 13.27 7.05 14.73
C ARG A 6 14.18 5.83 14.64
N PHE A 7 13.58 4.63 14.58
CA PHE A 7 14.31 3.37 14.51
C PHE A 7 13.69 2.46 13.44
N ARG A 8 14.53 1.72 12.71
CA ARG A 8 14.06 0.73 11.73
C ARG A 8 14.06 -0.65 12.37
N TYR A 9 12.90 -1.27 12.44
CA TYR A 9 12.70 -2.62 12.98
C TYR A 9 11.93 -3.48 11.98
N LEU A 10 12.51 -4.60 11.56
CA LEU A 10 11.90 -5.54 10.58
C LEU A 10 11.37 -4.85 9.31
N GLY A 11 12.07 -3.81 8.87
CA GLY A 11 11.72 -2.98 7.71
C GLY A 11 10.65 -1.91 7.97
N SER A 12 10.00 -1.91 9.13
CA SER A 12 9.09 -0.84 9.57
C SER A 12 9.82 0.21 10.39
N ILE A 13 9.24 1.41 10.45
CA ILE A 13 9.80 2.55 11.16
C ILE A 13 9.00 2.78 12.42
N VAL A 14 9.65 2.60 13.56
CA VAL A 14 9.11 2.88 14.88
C VAL A 14 9.56 4.28 15.30
N GLN A 15 8.61 5.13 15.65
CA GLN A 15 8.85 6.49 16.10
C GLN A 15 8.57 6.61 17.61
N SER A 16 9.34 7.45 18.31
CA SER A 16 9.19 7.63 19.76
C SER A 16 7.89 8.33 20.17
N ASP A 17 7.24 9.05 19.24
CA ASP A 17 5.94 9.70 19.42
C ASP A 17 4.75 8.75 19.15
N GLY A 18 5.01 7.53 18.69
CA GLY A 18 3.98 6.57 18.31
C GLY A 18 3.25 6.88 17.00
N GLU A 19 3.65 7.92 16.27
CA GLU A 19 3.05 8.22 14.96
C GLU A 19 3.57 7.23 13.89
N ILE A 20 2.70 6.97 12.91
CA ILE A 20 2.98 6.04 11.81
C ILE A 20 3.32 6.74 10.49
N ASP A 21 3.37 8.07 10.48
CA ASP A 21 3.68 8.85 9.29
C ASP A 21 5.04 8.44 8.70
N GLY A 22 6.05 8.21 9.55
CA GLY A 22 7.36 7.75 9.13
C GLY A 22 7.35 6.39 8.45
N ASP A 23 6.52 5.45 8.93
CA ASP A 23 6.41 4.11 8.36
C ASP A 23 5.67 4.12 7.02
N ILE A 24 4.53 4.82 6.95
CA ILE A 24 3.73 4.94 5.72
C ILE A 24 4.56 5.57 4.60
N ILE A 25 5.29 6.66 4.89
CA ILE A 25 6.15 7.30 3.89
C ILE A 25 7.22 6.33 3.40
N SER A 26 7.85 5.58 4.31
CA SER A 26 8.84 4.56 3.95
C SER A 26 8.24 3.46 3.09
N ARG A 27 7.03 2.96 3.41
CA ARG A 27 6.35 1.94 2.59
C ARG A 27 5.92 2.44 1.22
N ILE A 28 5.44 3.69 1.14
CA ILE A 28 5.16 4.34 -0.15
C ILE A 28 6.44 4.41 -0.99
N GLN A 29 7.59 4.77 -0.40
CA GLN A 29 8.87 4.81 -1.09
C GLN A 29 9.30 3.41 -1.59
N VAL A 30 9.12 2.37 -0.76
CA VAL A 30 9.40 0.98 -1.16
C VAL A 30 8.48 0.54 -2.29
N GLY A 31 7.18 0.88 -2.24
CA GLY A 31 6.23 0.64 -3.32
C GLY A 31 6.66 1.33 -4.62
N TRP A 32 7.05 2.60 -4.54
CA TRP A 32 7.59 3.36 -5.68
C TRP A 32 8.86 2.74 -6.26
N LEU A 33 9.77 2.25 -5.41
CA LEU A 33 10.97 1.57 -5.87
C LEU A 33 10.62 0.33 -6.69
N LYS A 34 9.69 -0.50 -6.19
CA LYS A 34 9.22 -1.68 -6.91
C LYS A 34 8.51 -1.34 -8.22
N TRP A 35 7.69 -0.28 -8.22
CA TRP A 35 7.04 0.23 -9.43
C TRP A 35 8.07 0.70 -10.46
N ARG A 36 9.07 1.49 -10.02
CA ARG A 36 10.12 2.04 -10.88
C ARG A 36 11.00 0.94 -11.48
N ASN A 37 11.33 -0.11 -10.73
CA ASN A 37 12.10 -1.23 -11.27
C ASN A 37 11.37 -1.94 -12.43
N ALA A 38 10.05 -1.84 -12.49
CA ALA A 38 9.22 -2.38 -13.57
C ALA A 38 8.66 -1.29 -14.49
N SER A 39 9.21 -0.07 -14.47
CA SER A 39 8.70 1.03 -15.28
C SER A 39 8.75 0.72 -16.78
N GLY A 40 9.72 -0.07 -17.24
CA GLY A 40 9.76 -0.54 -18.64
C GLY A 40 8.47 -1.26 -19.04
N LEU A 41 8.02 -2.23 -18.23
CA LEU A 41 6.77 -2.95 -18.45
C LEU A 41 5.53 -2.07 -18.21
N LEU A 42 5.56 -1.24 -17.17
CA LEU A 42 4.40 -0.46 -16.73
C LEU A 42 4.13 0.76 -17.62
N CYS A 43 5.16 1.35 -18.21
CA CYS A 43 5.03 2.50 -19.10
C CYS A 43 4.88 2.10 -20.58
N ASP A 44 5.19 0.86 -20.96
CA ASP A 44 5.07 0.39 -22.34
C ASP A 44 3.61 0.36 -22.80
N ARG A 45 3.31 0.98 -23.95
CA ARG A 45 1.97 1.04 -24.53
C ARG A 45 1.50 -0.30 -25.10
N ASN A 46 2.42 -1.18 -25.46
CA ASN A 46 2.11 -2.50 -26.03
C ASN A 46 1.63 -3.50 -24.97
N VAL A 47 1.92 -3.21 -23.69
CA VAL A 47 1.55 -4.09 -22.58
C VAL A 47 0.09 -3.84 -22.19
N PRO A 48 -0.77 -4.88 -22.16
CA PRO A 48 -2.17 -4.73 -21.77
C PRO A 48 -2.35 -4.17 -20.36
N LEU A 49 -3.29 -3.23 -20.20
CA LEU A 49 -3.56 -2.57 -18.90
C LEU A 49 -3.90 -3.58 -17.78
N LYS A 50 -4.63 -4.65 -18.09
CA LYS A 50 -4.96 -5.70 -17.11
C LYS A 50 -3.71 -6.43 -16.61
N LEU A 51 -2.69 -6.60 -17.45
CA LEU A 51 -1.41 -7.22 -17.05
C LEU A 51 -0.63 -6.27 -16.13
N LYS A 52 -0.59 -4.97 -16.46
CA LYS A 52 -0.01 -3.93 -15.57
C LYS A 52 -0.71 -3.92 -14.21
N GLY A 53 -2.04 -4.07 -14.19
CA GLY A 53 -2.82 -4.19 -12.97
C GLY A 53 -2.50 -5.43 -12.15
N LYS A 54 -2.30 -6.59 -12.81
CA LYS A 54 -1.82 -7.81 -12.14
C LYS A 54 -0.44 -7.58 -11.51
N PHE A 55 0.49 -6.99 -12.24
CA PHE A 55 1.81 -6.66 -11.70
C PHE A 55 1.73 -5.76 -10.46
N TYR A 56 0.95 -4.68 -10.55
CA TYR A 56 0.73 -3.78 -9.42
C TYR A 56 0.20 -4.53 -8.19
N LYS A 57 -0.81 -5.39 -8.37
CA LYS A 57 -1.39 -6.20 -7.29
C LYS A 57 -0.41 -7.19 -6.66
N MET A 58 0.50 -7.75 -7.44
CA MET A 58 1.44 -8.79 -6.98
C MET A 58 2.71 -8.24 -6.35
N VAL A 59 3.24 -7.11 -6.85
CA VAL A 59 4.57 -6.64 -6.46
C VAL A 59 4.51 -5.31 -5.70
N VAL A 60 3.80 -4.33 -6.25
CA VAL A 60 3.82 -2.96 -5.72
C VAL A 60 2.93 -2.83 -4.50
N ARG A 61 1.69 -3.34 -4.59
CA ARG A 61 0.72 -3.25 -3.49
C ARG A 61 1.18 -3.98 -2.23
N PRO A 62 1.66 -5.23 -2.27
CA PRO A 62 2.13 -5.91 -1.05
C PRO A 62 3.34 -5.21 -0.42
N ALA A 63 4.24 -4.65 -1.25
CA ALA A 63 5.38 -3.88 -0.76
C ALA A 63 4.97 -2.58 -0.06
N MET A 64 3.92 -1.92 -0.57
CA MET A 64 3.36 -0.70 0.00
C MET A 64 2.48 -0.95 1.23
N LEU A 65 1.83 -2.11 1.33
CA LEU A 65 0.92 -2.46 2.43
C LEU A 65 1.55 -3.38 3.49
N TYR A 66 2.85 -3.64 3.40
CA TYR A 66 3.53 -4.42 4.44
C TYR A 66 3.41 -3.70 5.77
N GLY A 67 2.91 -4.41 6.79
CA GLY A 67 2.69 -3.87 8.13
C GLY A 67 1.37 -3.11 8.30
N ALA A 68 0.50 -3.08 7.28
CA ALA A 68 -0.78 -2.38 7.35
C ALA A 68 -1.73 -2.91 8.44
N GLU A 69 -1.56 -4.17 8.84
CA GLU A 69 -2.32 -4.80 9.94
C GLU A 69 -2.02 -4.16 11.30
N CYS A 70 -0.85 -3.52 11.45
CA CYS A 70 -0.40 -2.89 12.70
C CYS A 70 -0.53 -1.36 12.68
N TRP A 71 -1.13 -0.78 11.64
CA TRP A 71 -1.26 0.68 11.53
C TRP A 71 -2.56 1.17 12.18
N PRO A 72 -2.51 2.06 13.18
CA PRO A 72 -3.67 2.85 13.58
C PRO A 72 -3.95 3.92 12.51
N LEU A 73 -4.62 3.51 11.43
CA LEU A 73 -4.87 4.38 10.29
C LEU A 73 -5.88 5.48 10.61
N LYS A 74 -5.49 6.71 10.24
CA LYS A 74 -6.29 7.93 10.25
C LYS A 74 -6.64 8.26 8.79
N GLU A 75 -7.69 9.03 8.56
CA GLU A 75 -8.09 9.53 7.22
C GLU A 75 -6.92 10.17 6.44
N LYS A 76 -6.06 10.93 7.12
CA LYS A 76 -4.83 11.52 6.53
C LYS A 76 -3.92 10.47 5.87
N HIS A 77 -3.81 9.29 6.48
CA HIS A 77 -2.94 8.21 6.02
C HIS A 77 -3.55 7.47 4.82
N ASN A 78 -4.86 7.20 4.86
CA ASN A 78 -5.59 6.61 3.74
C ASN A 78 -5.50 7.49 2.48
N THR A 79 -5.65 8.80 2.65
CA THR A 79 -5.51 9.77 1.56
C THR A 79 -4.10 9.73 0.95
N LYS A 80 -3.04 9.72 1.78
CA LYS A 80 -1.64 9.63 1.30
C LYS A 80 -1.40 8.36 0.47
N LEU A 81 -1.88 7.21 0.95
CA LEU A 81 -1.75 5.93 0.24
C LEU A 81 -2.56 5.92 -1.07
N SER A 82 -3.78 6.44 -1.06
CA SER A 82 -4.65 6.53 -2.24
C SER A 82 -4.07 7.43 -3.32
N VAL A 83 -3.49 8.57 -2.93
CA VAL A 83 -2.78 9.48 -3.86
C VAL A 83 -1.56 8.80 -4.46
N ALA A 84 -0.76 8.10 -3.65
CA ALA A 84 0.40 7.35 -4.14
C ALA A 84 0.01 6.25 -5.12
N GLU A 85 -1.01 5.44 -4.80
CA GLU A 85 -1.58 4.42 -5.69
C GLU A 85 -2.03 5.03 -7.01
N MET A 86 -2.87 6.07 -6.98
CA MET A 86 -3.40 6.67 -8.19
C MET A 86 -2.32 7.28 -9.07
N ARG A 87 -1.26 7.85 -8.46
CA ARG A 87 -0.13 8.37 -9.23
C ARG A 87 0.63 7.26 -9.95
N MET A 88 0.89 6.12 -9.29
CA MET A 88 1.50 4.95 -9.91
C MET A 88 0.64 4.36 -11.04
N LEU A 89 -0.68 4.25 -10.82
CA LEU A 89 -1.59 3.74 -11.84
C LEU A 89 -1.70 4.67 -13.05
N LYS A 90 -1.79 5.99 -12.83
CA LYS A 90 -1.80 6.98 -13.92
C LYS A 90 -0.53 6.93 -14.75
N MET A 91 0.64 6.85 -14.10
CA MET A 91 1.91 6.73 -14.80
C MET A 91 2.07 5.43 -15.60
N SER A 92 1.16 4.46 -15.44
CA SER A 92 1.15 3.20 -16.19
C SER A 92 0.51 3.31 -17.59
N GLY A 93 0.30 4.54 -18.09
CA GLY A 93 -0.17 4.79 -19.47
C GLY A 93 -1.33 5.78 -19.62
N PHE A 94 -1.75 6.45 -18.55
CA PHE A 94 -2.79 7.48 -18.60
C PHE A 94 -2.17 8.87 -18.51
N THR A 95 -2.65 9.78 -19.34
CA THR A 95 -2.22 11.18 -19.35
C THR A 95 -3.30 12.08 -18.77
N LEU A 96 -2.92 13.27 -18.30
CA LEU A 96 -3.90 14.28 -17.85
C LEU A 96 -4.85 14.72 -18.98
N ARG A 97 -4.43 14.56 -20.25
CA ARG A 97 -5.24 14.90 -21.43
C ARG A 97 -6.43 13.97 -21.60
N ASP A 98 -6.34 12.74 -21.08
CA ASP A 98 -7.39 11.75 -21.22
C ASP A 98 -8.65 12.13 -20.41
N ARG A 99 -8.52 13.02 -19.41
CA ARG A 99 -9.61 13.50 -18.54
C ARG A 99 -10.46 12.37 -17.94
N ILE A 100 -9.86 11.20 -17.72
CA ILE A 100 -10.53 10.01 -17.16
C ILE A 100 -10.59 10.14 -15.64
N ARG A 101 -11.77 9.87 -15.06
CA ARG A 101 -11.95 9.84 -13.61
C ARG A 101 -11.16 8.68 -12.97
N ASN A 102 -10.79 8.84 -11.70
CA ASN A 102 -9.95 7.85 -11.01
C ASN A 102 -10.61 6.47 -10.88
N GLU A 103 -11.94 6.42 -10.75
CA GLU A 103 -12.71 5.17 -10.67
C GLU A 103 -12.57 4.35 -11.95
N HIS A 104 -12.70 5.00 -13.11
CA HIS A 104 -12.57 4.37 -14.42
C HIS A 104 -11.15 3.88 -14.70
N ILE A 105 -10.12 4.58 -14.20
CA ILE A 105 -8.72 4.13 -14.29
C ILE A 105 -8.57 2.81 -13.53
N ARG A 106 -9.08 2.74 -12.30
CA ARG A 106 -9.03 1.53 -11.47
C ARG A 106 -9.77 0.36 -12.12
N GLU A 107 -10.93 0.61 -12.72
CA GLU A 107 -11.71 -0.38 -13.45
C GLU A 107 -10.94 -0.94 -14.68
N LYS A 108 -10.41 -0.04 -15.53
CA LYS A 108 -9.63 -0.42 -16.71
C LYS A 108 -8.41 -1.26 -16.34
N VAL A 109 -7.67 -0.84 -15.30
CA VAL A 109 -6.49 -1.56 -14.81
C VAL A 109 -6.88 -2.85 -14.04
N GLY A 110 -8.07 -2.92 -13.47
CA GLY A 110 -8.57 -4.07 -12.72
C GLY A 110 -8.01 -4.15 -11.29
N VAL A 111 -7.96 -3.00 -10.62
CA VAL A 111 -7.34 -2.81 -9.31
C VAL A 111 -8.35 -2.15 -8.37
N ALA A 112 -8.74 -2.84 -7.30
CA ALA A 112 -9.60 -2.29 -6.25
C ALA A 112 -8.89 -1.13 -5.51
N PRO A 113 -9.58 -0.18 -4.87
CA PRO A 113 -8.96 0.84 -4.04
C PRO A 113 -8.00 0.28 -2.98
N VAL A 114 -6.92 1.01 -2.69
CA VAL A 114 -5.97 0.63 -1.63
C VAL A 114 -6.66 0.52 -0.26
N GLU A 115 -7.61 1.40 0.03
CA GLU A 115 -8.32 1.44 1.32
C GLU A 115 -9.08 0.15 1.59
N ASP A 116 -9.79 -0.37 0.59
CA ASP A 116 -10.51 -1.64 0.72
C ASP A 116 -9.55 -2.80 1.02
N LYS A 117 -8.34 -2.75 0.45
CA LYS A 117 -7.31 -3.78 0.71
C LYS A 117 -6.71 -3.68 2.10
N ILE A 118 -6.58 -2.48 2.64
CA ILE A 118 -6.19 -2.30 4.03
C ILE A 118 -7.26 -2.87 4.95
N ARG A 119 -8.55 -2.54 4.71
CA ARG A 119 -9.67 -3.09 5.48
C ARG A 119 -9.69 -4.61 5.44
N GLU A 120 -9.46 -5.20 4.26
CA GLU A 120 -9.33 -6.65 4.10
C GLU A 120 -8.17 -7.24 4.91
N CYS A 121 -6.99 -6.60 4.91
CA CYS A 121 -5.86 -7.01 5.76
C CYS A 121 -6.22 -6.99 7.25
N LEU A 122 -6.86 -5.91 7.72
CA LEU A 122 -7.28 -5.79 9.12
C LEU A 122 -8.31 -6.85 9.51
N LEU A 123 -9.30 -7.11 8.66
CA LEU A 123 -10.30 -8.16 8.89
C LEU A 123 -9.69 -9.56 8.87
N ARG A 124 -8.71 -9.80 7.98
CA ARG A 124 -7.97 -11.06 7.94
C ARG A 124 -7.16 -11.28 9.21
N TRP A 125 -6.50 -10.23 9.70
CA TRP A 125 -5.77 -10.26 10.97
C TRP A 125 -6.70 -10.50 12.16
N PHE A 126 -7.84 -9.79 12.22
CA PHE A 126 -8.84 -10.01 13.26
C PHE A 126 -9.39 -11.44 13.24
N GLY A 127 -9.71 -11.97 12.06
CA GLY A 127 -10.13 -13.37 11.89
C GLY A 127 -9.03 -14.38 12.25
N HIS A 128 -7.76 -14.02 12.13
CA HIS A 128 -6.64 -14.82 12.66
C HIS A 128 -6.65 -14.84 14.19
N ILE A 129 -6.82 -13.69 14.83
CA ILE A 129 -6.93 -13.60 16.30
C ILE A 129 -8.11 -14.43 16.82
N LYS A 130 -9.29 -14.29 16.23
CA LYS A 130 -10.50 -15.01 16.68
C LYS A 130 -10.43 -16.53 16.53
N ARG A 131 -9.55 -17.05 15.65
CA ARG A 131 -9.33 -18.49 15.46
C ARG A 131 -8.33 -19.10 16.44
N ARG A 132 -7.55 -18.29 17.16
CA ARG A 132 -6.62 -18.79 18.19
C ARG A 132 -7.39 -19.38 19.37
N PRO A 133 -6.84 -20.34 20.13
CA PRO A 133 -7.47 -20.87 21.36
C PRO A 133 -7.76 -19.77 22.38
N CYS A 134 -8.74 -19.96 23.26
CA CYS A 134 -9.09 -18.97 24.30
C CYS A 134 -7.93 -18.69 25.26
N ASP A 135 -7.04 -19.65 25.45
CA ASP A 135 -5.87 -19.55 26.33
C ASP A 135 -4.65 -18.87 25.67
N ASP A 136 -4.79 -18.42 24.41
CA ASP A 136 -3.72 -17.72 23.71
C ASP A 136 -3.58 -16.29 24.26
N PRO A 137 -2.39 -15.85 24.70
CA PRO A 137 -2.17 -14.55 25.33
C PRO A 137 -2.48 -13.35 24.41
N VAL A 138 -2.69 -13.58 23.11
CA VAL A 138 -3.04 -12.53 22.14
C VAL A 138 -4.57 -12.39 21.95
N ARG A 139 -5.39 -13.27 22.55
CA ARG A 139 -6.85 -13.31 22.34
C ARG A 139 -7.68 -12.47 23.34
N GLU A 140 -7.02 -11.78 24.27
CA GLU A 140 -7.64 -10.97 25.34
C GLU A 140 -8.77 -10.03 24.90
#